data_AF-A0A2C9UGZ6-F1
#
_entry.id   AF-A0A2C9UGZ6-F1
#
_cell.length_a   1.000
_cell.length_b   1.000
_cell.length_c   1.000
_cell.angle_alpha   90.00
_cell.angle_beta   90.00
_cell.angle_gamma   90.00
#
_symmetry.space_group_name_H-M   'P 1'
#
loop_
_entity.id
_entity.type
_entity.pdbx_description
1 polymer ?
#
loop_
_entity_poly.entity_id
_entity_poly.type
_entity_poly.pdbx_seq_one_letter_code
_entity_poly.pdbx_strand_id
1 'polypeptide(L)'
;MAATAANIAQTSNAIPTQNTSSPYFLHPNENPALILVSPALTGLNCHSWARVMRVALLSKKKLKYIDGSLRAPSVDDPLFPA
;
A
#
# COMPACT_ATOMS: atom_id res chain seq x y z
N MET A 1 13.65 -29.09 27.26
CA MET A 1 13.21 -29.43 25.89
C MET A 1 12.49 -28.22 25.32
N ALA A 2 13.17 -27.41 24.50
CA ALA A 2 12.57 -26.27 23.81
C ALA A 2 12.31 -26.69 22.36
N ALA A 3 11.03 -26.77 21.97
CA ALA A 3 10.65 -27.01 20.59
C ALA A 3 10.52 -25.66 19.86
N THR A 4 11.50 -25.37 19.02
CA THR A 4 11.50 -24.26 18.07
C THR A 4 10.47 -24.56 16.98
N ALA A 5 9.40 -23.77 16.90
CA ALA A 5 8.51 -23.79 15.74
C ALA A 5 9.12 -22.87 14.67
N ALA A 6 9.79 -23.47 13.69
CA ALA A 6 10.17 -22.78 12.46
C ALA A 6 8.90 -22.42 11.69
N ASN A 7 8.56 -21.13 11.64
CA ASN A 7 7.46 -20.65 10.82
C ASN A 7 7.91 -20.67 9.36
N ILE A 8 7.32 -21.57 8.57
CA ILE A 8 7.60 -21.76 7.15
C ILE A 8 7.10 -20.50 6.41
N ALA A 9 8.02 -19.60 6.07
CA ALA A 9 7.75 -18.56 5.09
C ALA A 9 7.50 -19.25 3.75
N GLN A 10 6.24 -19.21 3.29
CA GLN A 10 5.82 -19.74 2.00
C GLN A 10 6.67 -19.16 0.86
N THR A 11 7.51 -20.00 0.28
CA THR A 11 8.08 -19.82 -1.05
C THR A 11 6.97 -19.90 -2.09
N SER A 12 6.50 -18.75 -2.56
CA SER A 12 5.87 -18.65 -3.87
C SER A 12 6.76 -17.75 -4.72
N ASN A 13 7.23 -18.26 -5.86
CA ASN A 13 8.00 -17.52 -6.88
C ASN A 13 7.13 -16.44 -7.58
N ALA A 14 6.15 -15.87 -6.90
CA ALA A 14 5.28 -14.82 -7.44
C ALA A 14 6.01 -13.48 -7.32
N ILE A 15 6.10 -12.74 -8.42
CA ILE A 15 6.59 -11.37 -8.42
C ILE A 15 5.76 -10.58 -7.38
N PRO A 16 6.38 -9.86 -6.43
CA PRO A 16 5.63 -9.16 -5.37
C PRO A 16 4.62 -8.10 -5.83
N THR A 17 4.59 -7.76 -7.12
CA THR A 17 3.58 -6.89 -7.73
C THR A 17 2.36 -7.66 -8.26
N GLN A 18 2.42 -9.00 -8.31
CA GLN A 18 1.36 -9.89 -8.80
C GLN A 18 0.62 -10.62 -7.68
N ASN A 19 1.17 -10.68 -6.47
CA ASN A 19 0.49 -11.29 -5.31
C ASN A 19 -0.35 -10.24 -4.55
N THR A 20 -1.67 -10.43 -4.51
CA THR A 20 -2.63 -9.52 -3.85
C THR A 20 -2.40 -9.30 -2.34
N SER A 21 -1.59 -10.17 -1.72
CA SER A 21 -1.19 -10.09 -0.31
C SER A 21 0.09 -9.28 -0.08
N SER A 22 0.87 -8.99 -1.12
CA SER A 22 2.06 -8.15 -0.99
C SER A 22 1.68 -6.70 -0.75
N PRO A 23 2.49 -5.98 0.05
CA PRO A 23 2.35 -4.54 0.19
C PRO A 23 2.65 -3.78 -1.12
N TYR A 24 3.43 -4.36 -2.05
CA TYR A 24 3.81 -3.78 -3.34
C TYR A 24 2.82 -4.06 -4.47
N PHE A 25 1.73 -4.77 -4.19
CA PHE A 25 0.70 -5.04 -5.19
C PHE A 25 -0.09 -3.77 -5.53
N LEU A 26 -0.15 -3.46 -6.82
CA LEU A 26 -1.02 -2.42 -7.38
C LEU A 26 -2.13 -3.09 -8.20
N HIS A 27 -3.39 -2.73 -7.94
CA HIS A 27 -4.50 -3.29 -8.71
C HIS A 27 -4.48 -2.77 -10.17
N PRO A 28 -4.69 -3.60 -11.20
CA PRO A 28 -4.66 -3.17 -12.60
C PRO A 28 -5.64 -2.03 -12.94
N ASN A 29 -6.78 -1.97 -12.24
CA ASN A 29 -7.79 -0.91 -12.40
C ASN A 29 -7.48 0.37 -11.60
N GLU A 30 -6.25 0.57 -11.11
CA GLU A 30 -5.90 1.82 -10.46
C GLU A 30 -5.88 3.00 -11.46
N ASN A 31 -6.57 4.08 -11.10
CA ASN A 31 -6.72 5.27 -11.94
C ASN A 31 -6.13 6.49 -11.22
N PRO A 32 -5.05 7.11 -11.74
CA PRO A 32 -4.46 8.33 -11.19
C PRO A 32 -5.42 9.53 -11.16
N ALA A 33 -6.41 9.59 -12.05
CA ALA A 33 -7.38 10.67 -12.14
C ALA A 33 -8.60 10.48 -11.21
N LEU A 34 -8.62 9.43 -10.38
CA LEU A 34 -9.75 9.17 -9.50
C LEU A 34 -9.82 10.19 -8.36
N ILE A 35 -10.95 10.90 -8.26
CA ILE A 35 -11.27 11.74 -7.10
C ILE A 35 -11.56 10.83 -5.90
N LEU A 36 -10.67 10.84 -4.90
CA LEU A 36 -10.81 10.00 -3.71
C LEU A 36 -11.81 10.55 -2.68
N VAL A 37 -11.94 11.87 -2.59
CA VAL A 37 -12.82 12.55 -1.62
C VAL A 37 -13.49 13.74 -2.29
N SER A 38 -14.80 13.84 -2.10
CA SER A 38 -15.62 15.00 -2.44
C SER A 38 -16.42 15.42 -1.19
N PRO A 39 -16.59 16.72 -0.90
CA PRO A 39 -16.10 17.89 -1.65
C PRO A 39 -14.58 18.11 -1.51
N ALA A 40 -14.04 19.03 -2.33
CA ALA A 40 -12.64 19.42 -2.27
C ALA A 40 -12.25 19.98 -0.89
N LEU A 41 -10.96 19.85 -0.54
CA LEU A 41 -10.42 20.36 0.71
C LEU A 41 -10.57 21.89 0.78
N THR A 42 -11.14 22.37 1.88
CA THR A 42 -11.23 23.77 2.25
C THR A 42 -10.74 23.93 3.69
N GLY A 43 -10.41 25.16 4.11
CA GLY A 43 -9.98 25.41 5.49
C GLY A 43 -11.01 24.94 6.54
N LEU A 44 -12.30 25.02 6.20
CA LEU A 44 -13.39 24.67 7.12
C LEU A 44 -13.64 23.16 7.23
N ASN A 45 -13.35 22.38 6.18
CA ASN A 45 -13.66 20.94 6.17
C ASN A 45 -12.44 20.04 6.47
N CYS A 46 -11.28 20.61 6.81
CA CYS A 46 -10.01 19.91 6.93
C CYS A 46 -10.07 18.64 7.79
N HIS A 47 -10.67 18.69 8.98
CA HIS A 47 -10.76 17.53 9.87
C HIS A 47 -11.58 16.37 9.27
N SER A 48 -12.77 16.68 8.78
CA SER A 48 -13.64 15.69 8.13
C SER A 48 -13.02 15.15 6.85
N TRP A 49 -12.44 16.03 6.03
CA TRP A 49 -11.77 15.66 4.79
C TRP A 49 -10.57 14.74 5.05
N ALA A 50 -9.72 15.05 6.01
CA ALA A 50 -8.56 14.22 6.37
C ALA A 50 -8.99 12.82 6.84
N ARG A 51 -10.06 12.73 7.64
CA ARG A 51 -10.62 11.44 8.07
C ARG A 51 -11.11 10.61 6.89
N VAL A 52 -11.88 11.22 5.98
CA VAL A 52 -12.43 10.52 4.82
C VAL A 52 -11.32 10.12 3.85
N MET A 53 -10.33 10.98 3.60
CA MET A 53 -9.16 10.68 2.77
C MET A 53 -8.37 9.49 3.33
N ARG A 54 -8.15 9.47 4.65
CA ARG A 54 -7.46 8.34 5.31
C ARG A 54 -8.21 7.03 5.11
N VAL A 55 -9.54 7.03 5.27
CA VAL A 55 -10.37 5.83 5.06
C VAL A 55 -10.32 5.38 3.59
N ALA A 56 -10.44 6.31 2.63
CA ALA A 56 -10.36 6.01 1.21
C ALA A 56 -9.01 5.35 0.83
N LEU A 57 -7.90 5.88 1.36
CA LEU A 57 -6.57 5.32 1.15
C LEU A 57 -6.39 3.94 1.80
N LEU A 58 -6.94 3.74 3.00
CA LEU A 58 -6.93 2.44 3.68
C LEU A 58 -7.67 1.37 2.87
N SER A 59 -8.87 1.69 2.38
CA SER A 59 -9.67 0.76 1.56
C SER A 59 -8.96 0.36 0.27
N LYS A 60 -8.10 1.22 -0.27
CA LYS A 60 -7.30 0.95 -1.48
C LYS A 60 -5.90 0.41 -1.19
N LYS A 61 -5.56 0.11 0.08
CA LYS A 61 -4.20 -0.28 0.53
C LYS A 61 -3.09 0.72 0.13
N LYS A 62 -3.45 1.99 -0.06
CA LYS A 62 -2.51 3.04 -0.51
C LYS A 62 -1.88 3.85 0.61
N LEU A 63 -2.40 3.75 1.84
CA LEU A 63 -1.94 4.59 2.94
C LEU A 63 -0.43 4.46 3.17
N LYS A 64 0.09 3.23 3.10
CA LYS A 64 1.52 2.94 3.34
C LYS A 64 2.48 3.57 2.33
N TYR A 65 1.99 3.83 1.12
CA TYR A 65 2.75 4.53 0.08
C TYR A 65 2.83 6.02 0.38
N ILE A 66 1.73 6.60 0.87
CA ILE A 66 1.61 8.03 1.14
C ILE A 66 2.33 8.42 2.44
N ASP A 67 2.23 7.59 3.48
CA ASP A 67 2.88 7.84 4.77
C ASP A 67 4.37 7.40 4.82
N GLY A 68 4.86 6.75 3.76
CA GLY A 68 6.25 6.28 3.65
C GLY A 68 6.59 5.09 4.55
N SER A 69 5.60 4.47 5.21
CA SER A 69 5.82 3.25 5.99
C SER A 69 6.16 2.05 5.12
N LEU A 70 5.70 2.05 3.85
CA LEU A 70 6.21 1.16 2.81
C LEU A 70 7.40 1.85 2.13
N ARG A 71 8.60 1.30 2.37
CA ARG A 71 9.82 1.81 1.75
C ARG A 71 9.89 1.41 0.29
N ALA A 72 10.53 2.25 -0.50
CA ALA A 72 10.94 1.86 -1.85
C ALA A 72 11.89 0.66 -1.77
N PRO A 73 11.85 -0.26 -2.75
CA PRO A 73 12.84 -1.32 -2.88
C PRO A 73 14.27 -0.73 -2.95
N SER A 74 15.28 -1.48 -2.50
CA SER A 74 16.68 -1.09 -2.65
C SER A 74 17.11 -1.14 -4.12
N VAL A 75 18.16 -0.41 -4.51
CA VAL A 75 18.70 -0.45 -5.88
C VAL A 75 19.10 -1.85 -6.35
N ASP A 76 19.45 -2.73 -5.42
CA ASP A 76 19.79 -4.13 -5.69
C ASP A 76 18.56 -5.07 -5.75
N ASP A 77 17.35 -4.54 -5.51
CA ASP A 77 16.10 -5.31 -5.53
C ASP A 77 15.55 -5.37 -6.97
N PRO A 78 15.12 -6.54 -7.47
CA PRO A 78 14.45 -6.67 -8.76
C PRO A 78 13.20 -5.78 -8.95
N LEU A 79 12.62 -5.28 -7.87
CA LEU A 79 11.48 -4.35 -7.88
C LEU A 79 11.88 -2.88 -8.03
N PHE A 80 13.17 -2.55 -7.99
CA PHE A 80 13.64 -1.19 -8.21
C PHE A 80 13.37 -0.77 -9.67
N PRO A 81 12.71 0.38 -9.91
CA PRO A 81 12.49 0.86 -11.27
C PRO A 81 13.82 1.15 -11.96
N ALA A 82 13.98 0.63 -13.19
CA ALA A 82 15.15 0.82 -14.04
C ALA A 82 15.29 2.27 -14.56
#